data_AF-A0A962D8P8-F1
#
_entry.id   AF-A0A962D8P8-F1
#
_cell.length_a   1.000
_cell.length_b   1.000
_cell.length_c   1.000
_cell.angle_alpha   90.00
_cell.angle_beta   90.00
_cell.angle_gamma   90.00
#
_symmetry.space_group_name_H-M   'P 1'
#
loop_
_entity.id
_entity.type
_entity.pdbx_description
1 polymer ?
#
loop_
_entity_poly.entity_id
_entity_poly.type
_entity_poly.pdbx_seq_one_letter_code
_entity_poly.pdbx_strand_id
1 'polypeptide(L)'
;MRQLEFERRHQALWQNFSDWLAQQARRRRKDDPPPVLADADVPAVFRQICAQLALAQARHYSPSLVDHLNQLVLAGHQQLYGASTGLLQAPWRFLAVEFPALVRAEKNAVWLAALLFFGPLLTLVVAIQYFPHLAALLLSPMQMAQMEAMYQPEAHQLGVREASTNTAMFGYYIWNNIRIGFQTFAGGILAGL
;
A
#
# COMPACT_ATOMS: atom_id res chain seq x y z
N MET A 1 -4.24 -1.45 51.11
CA MET A 1 -3.15 -0.49 50.86
C MET A 1 -3.77 0.87 50.55
N ARG A 2 -3.32 1.92 51.24
CA ARG A 2 -3.79 3.29 50.98
C ARG A 2 -3.16 3.82 49.70
N GLN A 3 -3.82 4.76 49.02
CA GLN A 3 -3.37 5.27 47.71
C GLN A 3 -1.91 5.75 47.72
N LEU A 4 -1.50 6.52 48.74
CA LEU A 4 -0.12 7.02 48.86
C LEU A 4 0.94 5.92 48.97
N GLU A 5 0.62 4.80 49.61
CA GLU A 5 1.53 3.64 49.70
C GLU A 5 1.62 2.92 48.36
N PHE A 6 0.50 2.85 47.63
CA PHE A 6 0.45 2.26 46.28
C PHE A 6 1.27 3.08 45.28
N GLU A 7 1.13 4.41 45.31
CA GLU A 7 1.90 5.32 44.46
C GLU A 7 3.40 5.19 44.75
N ARG A 8 3.84 5.34 46.00
CA ARG A 8 5.27 5.22 46.34
C ARG A 8 5.89 3.89 45.90
N ARG A 9 5.12 2.80 45.99
CA ARG A 9 5.60 1.46 45.64
C ARG A 9 5.81 1.30 44.12
N HIS A 10 4.95 1.88 43.31
CA HIS A 10 4.91 1.62 41.87
C HIS A 10 5.42 2.77 41.00
N GLN A 11 5.64 3.96 41.58
CA GLN A 11 6.11 5.15 40.88
C GLN A 11 7.41 4.94 40.10
N ALA A 12 8.39 4.22 40.67
CA ALA A 12 9.66 3.94 39.97
C ALA A 12 9.44 3.10 38.70
N LEU A 13 8.51 2.14 38.75
CA LEU A 13 8.16 1.31 37.60
C LEU A 13 7.45 2.13 36.52
N TRP A 14 6.54 3.03 36.91
CA TRP A 14 5.85 3.92 35.97
C TRP A 14 6.82 4.85 35.26
N GLN A 15 7.80 5.40 35.99
CA GLN A 15 8.82 6.27 35.42
C GLN A 15 9.74 5.52 34.44
N ASN A 16 10.20 4.32 34.80
CA ASN A 16 11.03 3.51 33.89
C ASN A 16 10.29 3.17 32.59
N PHE A 17 9.00 2.88 32.68
CA PHE A 17 8.17 2.59 31.51
C PHE A 17 7.90 3.84 30.66
N SER A 18 7.63 4.99 31.28
CA SER A 18 7.44 6.25 30.55
C SER A 18 8.72 6.72 29.85
N ASP A 19 9.88 6.56 30.49
CA ASP A 19 11.18 6.88 29.91
C ASP A 19 11.50 5.96 28.73
N TRP A 20 11.19 4.66 28.85
CA TRP A 20 11.31 3.72 27.73
C TRP A 20 10.41 4.12 26.55
N LEU A 21 9.15 4.49 26.80
CA LEU A 21 8.23 4.97 25.76
C LEU A 21 8.76 6.24 25.07
N ALA A 22 9.31 7.18 25.83
CA ALA A 22 9.89 8.41 25.29
C ALA A 22 11.11 8.16 24.40
N GLN A 23 11.94 7.16 24.74
CA GLN A 23 13.07 6.74 23.91
C GLN A 23 12.62 6.08 22.60
N GLN A 24 11.59 5.23 22.66
CA GLN A 24 11.07 4.54 21.48
C GLN A 24 10.37 5.49 20.50
N ALA A 25 9.74 6.56 20.99
CA ALA A 25 9.14 7.59 20.15
C ALA A 25 10.19 8.44 19.40
N ARG A 26 11.46 8.46 19.87
CA ARG A 26 12.55 9.21 19.23
C ARG A 26 13.30 8.31 18.24
N ARG A 27 13.84 8.91 17.16
CA ARG A 27 14.81 8.23 16.29
C ARG A 27 16.08 7.96 17.11
N ARG A 28 16.29 6.69 17.48
CA ARG A 28 17.47 6.22 18.23
C ARG A 28 18.76 6.71 17.57
N ARG A 29 19.60 7.42 18.31
CA ARG A 29 20.96 7.81 17.89
C ARG A 29 21.97 6.82 18.47
N LYS A 30 23.12 6.70 17.81
CA LYS A 30 24.18 5.77 18.19
C LYS A 30 24.75 6.03 19.60
N ASP A 31 24.62 7.28 20.09
CA ASP A 31 25.14 7.73 21.39
C ASP A 31 24.07 7.78 22.51
N ASP A 32 22.84 7.32 22.25
CA ASP A 32 21.81 7.31 23.29
C ASP A 32 22.16 6.28 24.38
N PRO A 33 22.03 6.64 25.67
CA PRO A 33 22.28 5.71 26.76
C PRO A 33 21.31 4.51 26.68
N PRO A 34 21.75 3.31 27.10
CA PRO A 34 20.88 2.14 27.09
C PRO A 34 19.65 2.38 27.98
N PRO A 35 18.46 1.93 27.55
CA PRO A 35 17.25 2.07 28.35
C PRO A 35 17.41 1.33 29.69
N VAL A 36 16.90 1.93 30.77
CA VAL A 36 16.86 1.31 32.10
C VAL A 36 16.03 0.02 32.09
N LEU A 37 14.98 0.00 31.25
CA LEU A 37 14.14 -1.17 31.01
C LEU A 37 14.61 -1.91 29.75
N ALA A 38 14.98 -3.18 29.88
CA ALA A 38 15.33 -4.00 28.74
C ALA A 38 14.09 -4.33 27.89
N ASP A 39 14.25 -4.35 26.55
CA ASP A 39 13.13 -4.58 25.62
C ASP A 39 12.40 -5.91 25.88
N ALA A 40 13.10 -6.94 26.38
CA ALA A 40 12.52 -8.24 26.73
C ALA A 40 11.56 -8.19 27.93
N ASP A 41 11.75 -7.23 28.85
CA ASP A 41 10.95 -7.12 30.08
C ASP A 41 9.70 -6.25 29.90
N VAL A 42 9.64 -5.47 28.81
CA VAL A 42 8.55 -4.53 28.51
C VAL A 42 7.17 -5.19 28.52
N PRO A 43 6.94 -6.37 27.89
CA PRO A 43 5.62 -6.98 27.91
C PRO A 43 5.16 -7.39 29.32
N ALA A 44 6.10 -7.79 30.18
CA ALA A 44 5.79 -8.15 31.56
C ALA A 44 5.44 -6.90 32.38
N VAL A 45 6.21 -5.83 32.24
CA VAL A 45 5.93 -4.53 32.89
C VAL A 45 4.60 -3.94 32.41
N PHE A 46 4.32 -3.99 31.11
CA PHE A 46 3.05 -3.52 30.55
C PHE A 46 1.85 -4.24 31.19
N ARG A 47 1.88 -5.58 31.28
CA ARG A 47 0.81 -6.34 31.96
C ARG A 47 0.65 -5.95 33.43
N GLN A 48 1.75 -5.64 34.13
CA GLN A 48 1.69 -5.17 35.52
C GLN A 48 1.01 -3.80 35.63
N ILE A 49 1.28 -2.87 34.70
CA ILE A 49 0.62 -1.55 34.69
C ILE A 49 -0.87 -1.69 34.37
N CYS A 50 -1.26 -2.58 33.44
CA CYS A 50 -2.69 -2.88 33.19
C CYS A 50 -3.38 -3.42 34.45
N ALA A 51 -2.72 -4.33 35.19
CA ALA A 51 -3.25 -4.85 36.45
C ALA A 51 -3.37 -3.76 37.52
N GLN A 52 -2.41 -2.82 37.57
CA GLN A 52 -2.44 -1.68 38.48
C GLN A 52 -3.55 -0.69 38.14
N LEU A 53 -3.81 -0.43 36.85
CA LEU A 53 -4.93 0.38 36.40
C LEU A 53 -6.26 -0.24 36.82
N ALA A 54 -6.46 -1.54 36.55
CA ALA A 54 -7.66 -2.26 36.95
C ALA A 54 -7.86 -2.23 38.48
N LEU A 55 -6.78 -2.39 39.25
CA LEU A 55 -6.82 -2.31 40.71
C LEU A 55 -7.15 -0.89 41.21
N ALA A 56 -6.60 0.15 40.59
CA ALA A 56 -6.87 1.54 40.94
C ALA A 56 -8.33 1.93 40.67
N GLN A 57 -8.89 1.46 39.54
CA GLN A 57 -10.30 1.62 39.21
C GLN A 57 -11.21 0.89 40.20
N ALA A 58 -10.92 -0.39 40.49
CA ALA A 58 -11.72 -1.21 41.41
C ALA A 58 -11.73 -0.67 42.85
N ARG A 59 -10.66 0.04 43.26
CA ARG A 59 -10.55 0.65 44.59
C ARG A 59 -11.00 2.11 44.63
N HIS A 60 -11.47 2.66 43.51
CA HIS A 60 -11.88 4.07 43.40
C HIS A 60 -10.80 5.04 43.93
N TYR A 61 -9.53 4.81 43.56
CA TYR A 61 -8.47 5.78 43.80
C TYR A 61 -8.70 7.08 43.02
N SER A 62 -7.94 8.14 43.32
CA SER A 62 -8.19 9.45 42.73
C SER A 62 -8.25 9.41 41.19
N PRO A 63 -9.14 10.21 40.56
CA PRO A 63 -9.24 10.28 39.10
C PRO A 63 -7.90 10.58 38.42
N SER A 64 -7.09 11.46 39.04
CA SER A 64 -5.75 11.81 38.55
C SER A 64 -4.80 10.62 38.40
N LEU A 65 -4.83 9.67 39.35
CA LEU A 65 -3.99 8.48 39.31
C LEU A 65 -4.48 7.52 38.23
N VAL A 66 -5.80 7.33 38.14
CA VAL A 66 -6.42 6.48 37.13
C VAL A 66 -6.11 6.99 35.72
N ASP A 67 -6.24 8.31 35.50
CA ASP A 67 -5.93 8.94 34.22
C ASP A 67 -4.45 8.80 33.85
N HIS A 68 -3.53 8.99 34.80
CA HIS A 68 -2.10 8.80 34.57
C HIS A 68 -1.78 7.36 34.13
N LEU A 69 -2.30 6.36 34.84
CA LEU A 69 -2.11 4.95 34.48
C LEU A 69 -2.75 4.61 33.14
N ASN A 70 -3.92 5.16 32.85
CA ASN A 70 -4.62 4.96 31.59
C ASN A 70 -3.80 5.53 30.41
N GLN A 71 -3.21 6.71 30.55
CA GLN A 71 -2.33 7.30 29.54
C GLN A 71 -1.09 6.42 29.28
N LEU A 72 -0.46 5.88 30.33
CA LEU A 72 0.66 4.96 30.19
C LEU A 72 0.27 3.68 29.45
N VAL A 73 -0.89 3.10 29.78
CA VAL A 73 -1.39 1.89 29.10
C VAL A 73 -1.69 2.17 27.62
N LEU A 74 -2.32 3.29 27.29
CA LEU A 74 -2.62 3.66 25.90
C LEU A 74 -1.34 3.86 25.07
N ALA A 75 -0.36 4.60 25.60
CA ALA A 75 0.93 4.79 24.95
C ALA A 75 1.69 3.46 24.78
N GLY A 76 1.70 2.62 25.82
CA GLY A 76 2.29 1.28 25.78
C GLY A 76 1.62 0.38 24.74
N HIS A 77 0.30 0.40 24.66
CA HIS A 77 -0.46 -0.38 23.68
C HIS A 77 -0.13 0.09 22.25
N GLN A 78 -0.04 1.39 22.02
CA GLN A 78 0.31 1.94 20.71
C GLN A 78 1.75 1.55 20.30
N GLN A 79 2.69 1.45 21.24
CA GLN A 79 4.06 1.04 20.93
C GLN A 79 4.22 -0.47 20.74
N LEU A 80 3.52 -1.29 21.54
CA LEU A 80 3.63 -2.76 21.50
C LEU A 80 2.77 -3.40 20.41
N TYR A 81 1.58 -2.84 20.17
CA TYR A 81 0.55 -3.41 19.29
C TYR A 81 0.09 -2.45 18.21
N GLY A 82 0.46 -1.17 18.28
CA GLY A 82 0.16 -0.25 17.19
C GLY A 82 0.84 -0.74 15.94
N ALA A 83 0.03 -0.94 14.89
CA ALA A 83 0.53 -1.25 13.57
C ALA A 83 1.61 -0.21 13.23
N SER A 84 2.82 -0.70 12.92
CA SER A 84 3.89 0.13 12.41
C SER A 84 3.29 1.08 11.39
N THR A 85 3.49 2.38 11.58
CA THR A 85 3.11 3.45 10.66
C THR A 85 3.96 3.42 9.37
N GLY A 86 4.22 2.20 8.87
CA GLY A 86 4.86 1.87 7.61
C GLY A 86 3.85 1.58 6.49
N LEU A 87 2.57 1.95 6.64
CA LEU A 87 1.59 1.84 5.55
C LEU A 87 2.03 2.61 4.29
N LEU A 88 2.89 3.63 4.43
CA LEU A 88 3.51 4.34 3.30
C LEU A 88 4.92 3.87 2.91
N GLN A 89 5.61 3.08 3.75
CA GLN A 89 6.93 2.52 3.41
C GLN A 89 6.83 1.13 2.75
N ALA A 90 5.77 0.38 3.05
CA ALA A 90 5.50 -0.93 2.46
C ALA A 90 5.34 -0.93 0.91
N PRO A 91 4.57 0.00 0.27
CA PRO A 91 4.37 -0.06 -1.17
C PRO A 91 5.64 0.26 -1.97
N TRP A 92 6.53 1.13 -1.45
CA TRP A 92 7.77 1.46 -2.14
C TRP A 92 8.77 0.31 -2.13
N ARG A 93 8.91 -0.41 -1.01
CA ARG A 93 9.75 -1.61 -0.97
C ARG A 93 9.21 -2.70 -1.89
N PHE A 94 7.90 -2.88 -1.92
CA PHE A 94 7.27 -3.79 -2.87
C PHE A 94 7.59 -3.39 -4.32
N LEU A 95 7.34 -2.13 -4.70
CA LEU A 95 7.54 -1.66 -6.07
C LEU A 95 9.00 -1.71 -6.53
N ALA A 96 9.94 -1.38 -5.64
CA ALA A 96 11.36 -1.25 -5.99
C ALA A 96 12.17 -2.55 -5.83
N VAL A 97 11.73 -3.48 -4.96
CA VAL A 97 12.51 -4.67 -4.62
C VAL A 97 11.72 -5.95 -4.92
N GLU A 98 10.54 -6.10 -4.34
CA GLU A 98 9.79 -7.36 -4.38
C GLU A 98 9.17 -7.60 -5.77
N PHE A 99 8.60 -6.57 -6.40
CA PHE A 99 8.02 -6.65 -7.74
C PHE A 99 9.07 -6.95 -8.83
N PRO A 100 10.21 -6.25 -8.93
CA PRO A 100 11.24 -6.61 -9.90
C PRO A 100 11.84 -8.00 -9.64
N ALA A 101 11.95 -8.42 -8.39
CA ALA A 101 12.38 -9.78 -8.05
C ALA A 101 11.37 -10.82 -8.56
N LEU A 102 10.07 -10.59 -8.39
CA LEU A 102 9.00 -11.45 -8.88
C LEU A 102 8.97 -11.52 -10.42
N VAL A 103 9.11 -10.39 -11.10
CA VAL A 103 9.21 -10.33 -12.58
C VAL A 103 10.41 -11.14 -13.08
N ARG A 104 11.55 -11.11 -12.37
CA ARG A 104 12.72 -11.93 -12.71
C ARG A 104 12.54 -13.41 -12.41
N ALA A 105 11.81 -13.75 -11.34
CA ALA A 105 11.48 -15.13 -11.01
C ALA A 105 10.59 -15.75 -12.12
N GLU A 106 9.57 -15.01 -12.55
CA GLU A 106 8.62 -15.41 -13.59
C GLU A 106 9.01 -14.93 -14.99
N LYS A 107 10.32 -14.81 -15.26
CA LYS A 107 10.85 -14.24 -16.51
C LYS A 107 10.30 -14.90 -17.77
N ASN A 108 10.04 -16.22 -17.72
CA ASN A 108 9.56 -16.96 -18.88
C ASN A 108 8.14 -16.53 -19.27
N ALA A 109 7.25 -16.38 -18.28
CA ALA A 109 5.89 -15.89 -18.51
C ALA A 109 5.90 -14.44 -19.00
N VAL A 110 6.76 -13.60 -18.42
CA VAL A 110 6.93 -12.20 -18.84
C VAL A 110 7.42 -12.10 -20.27
N TRP A 111 8.45 -12.87 -20.64
CA TRP A 111 8.98 -12.90 -22.01
C TRP A 111 7.97 -13.45 -23.01
N LEU A 112 7.21 -14.49 -22.63
CA LEU A 112 6.17 -15.03 -23.49
C LEU A 112 5.07 -13.99 -23.73
N ALA A 113 4.58 -13.32 -22.68
CA ALA A 113 3.61 -12.25 -22.80
C ALA A 113 4.15 -11.08 -23.65
N ALA A 114 5.40 -10.67 -23.42
CA ALA A 114 6.05 -9.63 -24.21
C ALA A 114 6.16 -10.03 -25.70
N LEU A 115 6.53 -11.28 -25.99
CA LEU A 115 6.63 -11.78 -27.36
C LEU A 115 5.27 -11.86 -28.04
N LEU A 116 4.24 -12.37 -27.35
CA LEU A 116 2.89 -12.46 -27.89
C LEU A 116 2.26 -11.09 -28.12
N PHE A 117 2.66 -10.07 -27.36
CA PHE A 117 2.18 -8.70 -27.53
C PHE A 117 3.00 -7.93 -28.59
N PHE A 118 4.32 -7.81 -28.40
CA PHE A 118 5.18 -7.01 -29.25
C PHE A 118 5.55 -7.71 -30.56
N GLY A 119 5.61 -9.04 -30.59
CA GLY A 119 5.97 -9.80 -31.79
C GLY A 119 5.06 -9.49 -32.97
N PRO A 120 3.73 -9.67 -32.86
CA PRO A 120 2.80 -9.30 -33.91
C PRO A 120 2.82 -7.81 -34.26
N LEU A 121 2.93 -6.94 -33.24
CA LEU A 121 3.00 -5.49 -33.43
C LEU A 121 4.19 -5.08 -34.30
N LEU A 122 5.41 -5.47 -33.91
CA LEU A 122 6.63 -5.13 -34.63
C LEU A 122 6.64 -5.78 -36.02
N THR A 123 6.15 -7.01 -36.13
CA THR A 123 6.03 -7.70 -37.41
C THR A 123 5.13 -6.92 -38.37
N LEU A 124 3.96 -6.48 -37.93
CA LEU A 124 3.04 -5.69 -38.76
C LEU A 124 3.62 -4.32 -39.11
N VAL A 125 4.21 -3.62 -38.15
CA VAL A 125 4.85 -2.31 -38.39
C VAL A 125 5.91 -2.43 -39.48
N VAL A 126 6.78 -3.44 -39.39
CA VAL A 126 7.84 -3.67 -40.38
C VAL A 126 7.26 -4.14 -41.71
N ALA A 127 6.33 -5.09 -41.70
CA ALA A 127 5.73 -5.65 -42.90
C ALA A 127 5.02 -4.58 -43.75
N ILE A 128 4.30 -3.65 -43.12
CA ILE A 128 3.60 -2.56 -43.83
C ILE A 128 4.59 -1.61 -44.53
N GLN A 129 5.82 -1.44 -44.02
CA GLN A 129 6.84 -0.62 -44.70
C GLN A 129 7.26 -1.22 -46.05
N TYR A 130 7.30 -2.56 -46.14
CA TYR A 130 7.67 -3.26 -47.39
C TYR A 130 6.46 -3.59 -48.27
N PHE A 131 5.30 -3.82 -47.66
CA PHE A 131 4.06 -4.22 -48.34
C PHE A 131 2.89 -3.34 -47.85
N PRO A 132 2.77 -2.10 -48.34
CA PRO A 132 1.80 -1.12 -47.81
C PRO A 132 0.33 -1.54 -48.00
N HIS A 133 0.05 -2.39 -48.99
CA HIS A 133 -1.28 -2.94 -49.25
C HIS A 133 -1.75 -3.92 -48.15
N LEU A 134 -0.87 -4.40 -47.27
CA LEU A 134 -1.26 -5.25 -46.13
C LEU A 134 -2.28 -4.55 -45.22
N ALA A 135 -2.17 -3.24 -45.05
CA ALA A 135 -3.13 -2.47 -44.25
C ALA A 135 -4.56 -2.55 -44.83
N ALA A 136 -4.68 -2.55 -46.16
CA ALA A 136 -5.97 -2.64 -46.86
C ALA A 136 -6.61 -4.04 -46.80
N LEU A 137 -5.89 -5.07 -46.38
CA LEU A 137 -6.45 -6.40 -46.13
C LEU A 137 -7.18 -6.49 -44.77
N LEU A 138 -6.77 -5.63 -43.82
CA LEU A 138 -7.29 -5.63 -42.45
C LEU A 138 -8.29 -4.50 -42.20
N LEU A 139 -8.10 -3.37 -42.88
CA LEU A 139 -8.91 -2.17 -42.70
C LEU A 139 -9.68 -1.85 -43.98
N SER A 140 -10.96 -1.54 -43.84
CA SER A 140 -11.76 -1.00 -44.93
C SER A 140 -11.26 0.40 -45.33
N PRO A 141 -11.49 0.84 -46.58
CA PRO A 141 -11.11 2.18 -47.03
C PRO A 141 -11.66 3.29 -46.11
N MET A 142 -12.87 3.12 -45.59
CA MET A 142 -13.49 4.06 -44.66
C MET A 142 -12.75 4.14 -43.32
N GLN A 143 -12.32 3.01 -42.76
CA GLN A 143 -11.53 3.00 -41.50
C GLN A 143 -10.17 3.64 -41.70
N MET A 144 -9.54 3.40 -42.85
CA MET A 144 -8.24 3.99 -43.18
C MET A 144 -8.33 5.51 -43.29
N ALA A 145 -9.36 6.02 -43.98
CA ALA A 145 -9.64 7.45 -44.08
C ALA A 145 -9.94 8.10 -42.71
N GLN A 146 -10.67 7.40 -41.83
CA GLN A 146 -10.91 7.88 -40.47
C GLN A 146 -9.63 7.97 -39.65
N MET A 147 -8.76 6.96 -39.71
CA MET A 147 -7.47 6.97 -39.01
C MET A 147 -6.56 8.08 -39.55
N GLU A 148 -6.50 8.28 -40.86
CA GLU A 148 -5.73 9.35 -41.49
C GLU A 148 -6.21 10.73 -41.03
N ALA A 149 -7.54 10.93 -40.96
CA ALA A 149 -8.14 12.16 -40.47
C ALA A 149 -7.76 12.49 -39.00
N MET A 150 -7.45 11.49 -38.17
CA MET A 150 -7.01 11.72 -36.78
C MET A 150 -5.63 12.38 -36.68
N TYR A 151 -4.81 12.28 -37.74
CA TYR A 151 -3.44 12.83 -37.79
C TYR A 151 -3.32 14.02 -38.75
N GLN A 152 -4.42 14.45 -39.37
CA GLN A 152 -4.41 15.63 -40.24
C GLN A 152 -4.16 16.91 -39.40
N PRO A 153 -3.19 17.76 -39.78
CA PRO A 153 -2.84 18.97 -39.02
C PRO A 153 -4.00 19.96 -38.87
N GLU A 154 -4.92 19.98 -39.84
CA GLU A 154 -6.11 20.84 -39.84
C GLU A 154 -7.21 20.36 -38.90
N ALA A 155 -7.09 19.14 -38.35
CA ALA A 155 -7.95 18.63 -37.28
C ALA A 155 -7.59 19.26 -35.92
N HIS A 156 -7.48 20.59 -35.87
CA HIS A 156 -7.41 21.32 -34.61
C HIS A 156 -8.74 21.21 -33.88
N GLN A 157 -8.86 20.24 -32.97
CA GLN A 157 -9.74 20.34 -31.81
C GLN A 157 -8.87 20.49 -30.55
N LEU A 158 -8.23 21.65 -30.44
CA LEU A 158 -7.71 22.12 -29.16
C LEU A 158 -8.91 22.53 -28.29
N GLY A 159 -9.34 21.59 -27.44
CA GLY A 159 -10.09 21.87 -26.23
C GLY A 159 -11.55 22.29 -26.42
N VAL A 160 -12.46 21.32 -26.54
CA VAL A 160 -13.62 21.06 -25.66
C VAL A 160 -14.33 19.84 -26.26
N ARG A 161 -14.06 18.64 -25.70
CA ARG A 161 -14.98 17.50 -25.90
C ARG A 161 -16.22 17.77 -25.07
N GLU A 162 -17.41 17.66 -25.65
CA GLU A 162 -18.67 17.80 -24.89
C GLU A 162 -18.67 16.86 -23.68
N ALA A 163 -19.09 17.37 -22.51
CA ALA A 163 -19.10 16.60 -21.26
C ALA A 163 -19.94 15.30 -21.35
N SER A 164 -20.96 15.27 -22.21
CA SER A 164 -21.77 14.10 -22.55
C SER A 164 -20.93 12.96 -23.16
N THR A 165 -19.97 13.29 -24.02
CA THR A 165 -19.06 12.33 -24.66
C THR A 165 -18.06 11.77 -23.65
N ASN A 166 -17.64 12.58 -22.67
CA ASN A 166 -16.70 12.12 -21.63
C ASN A 166 -17.31 11.04 -20.73
N THR A 167 -18.58 11.18 -20.31
CA THR A 167 -19.24 10.18 -19.46
C THR A 167 -19.49 8.87 -20.21
N ALA A 168 -19.93 8.95 -21.47
CA ALA A 168 -20.11 7.77 -22.32
C ALA A 168 -18.78 7.05 -22.58
N MET A 169 -17.71 7.78 -22.89
CA MET A 169 -16.37 7.22 -23.08
C MET A 169 -15.80 6.64 -21.79
N PHE A 170 -16.04 7.27 -20.65
CA PHE A 170 -15.68 6.71 -19.33
C PHE A 170 -16.36 5.35 -19.09
N GLY A 171 -17.68 5.26 -19.30
CA GLY A 171 -18.41 4.00 -19.19
C GLY A 171 -17.91 2.94 -20.18
N TYR A 172 -17.64 3.35 -21.43
CA TYR A 172 -17.05 2.48 -22.45
C TYR A 172 -15.68 1.93 -22.02
N TYR A 173 -14.79 2.78 -21.50
CA TYR A 173 -13.47 2.34 -21.04
C TYR A 173 -13.55 1.42 -19.84
N ILE A 174 -14.42 1.70 -18.87
CA ILE A 174 -14.64 0.80 -17.73
C ILE A 174 -15.14 -0.56 -18.21
N TRP A 175 -16.19 -0.56 -19.03
CA TRP A 175 -16.75 -1.79 -19.59
C TRP A 175 -15.69 -2.59 -20.35
N ASN A 176 -14.95 -1.93 -21.24
CA ASN A 176 -13.96 -2.59 -22.08
C ASN A 176 -12.82 -3.21 -21.26
N ASN A 177 -12.24 -2.46 -20.32
CA ASN A 177 -11.12 -2.97 -19.51
C ASN A 177 -11.56 -4.06 -18.53
N ILE A 178 -12.71 -3.90 -17.87
CA ILE A 178 -13.25 -4.91 -16.95
C ILE A 178 -13.58 -6.20 -17.72
N ARG A 179 -14.20 -6.09 -18.90
CA ARG A 179 -14.54 -7.24 -19.74
C ARG A 179 -13.29 -8.04 -20.12
N ILE A 180 -12.21 -7.39 -20.53
CA ILE A 180 -10.95 -8.05 -20.86
C ILE A 180 -10.38 -8.77 -19.62
N GLY A 181 -10.43 -8.13 -18.45
CA GLY A 181 -10.03 -8.76 -17.18
C GLY A 181 -10.83 -10.03 -16.87
N PHE A 182 -12.15 -10.01 -17.01
CA PHE A 182 -12.98 -11.19 -16.82
C PHE A 182 -12.71 -12.29 -17.86
N GLN A 183 -12.52 -11.92 -19.13
CA GLN A 183 -12.23 -12.87 -20.22
C GLN A 183 -10.89 -13.57 -20.02
N THR A 184 -9.87 -12.83 -19.60
CA THR A 184 -8.54 -13.38 -19.32
C THR A 184 -8.56 -14.29 -18.10
N PHE A 185 -9.25 -13.91 -17.02
CA PHE A 185 -9.41 -14.75 -15.84
C PHE A 185 -10.19 -16.04 -16.13
N ALA A 186 -11.38 -15.92 -16.73
CA ALA A 186 -12.20 -17.09 -17.09
C ALA A 186 -11.51 -17.97 -18.14
N GLY A 187 -10.81 -17.35 -19.10
CA GLY A 187 -10.02 -18.06 -20.10
C GLY A 187 -8.86 -18.82 -19.49
N GLY A 188 -8.17 -18.27 -18.49
CA GLY A 188 -7.13 -18.95 -17.71
C GLY A 188 -7.67 -20.21 -17.03
N ILE A 189 -8.80 -20.09 -16.33
CA ILE A 189 -9.49 -21.23 -15.69
C ILE A 189 -9.81 -22.32 -16.71
N LEU A 190 -10.37 -21.95 -17.88
CA LEU A 190 -10.72 -22.91 -18.94
C LEU A 190 -9.49 -23.56 -19.58
N ALA A 191 -8.37 -22.85 -19.64
CA ALA A 191 -7.09 -23.36 -20.14
C ALA A 191 -6.29 -24.15 -19.09
N GLY A 192 -6.78 -24.24 -17.85
CA GLY A 192 -6.12 -24.96 -16.76
C GLY A 192 -4.92 -24.23 -16.14
N LEU A 193 -4.89 -22.90 -16.22
CA LEU A 193 -3.89 -22.01 -15.61
C LEU A 193 -4.39 -21.41 -14.29
#